data_AF-A0A966IZ17-F1
#
_entry.id   AF-A0A966IZ17-F1
#
_cell.length_a   1.000
_cell.length_b   1.000
_cell.length_c   1.000
_cell.angle_alpha   90.00
_cell.angle_beta   90.00
_cell.angle_gamma   90.00
#
_symmetry.space_group_name_H-M   'P 1'
#
loop_
_entity.id
_entity.type
_entity.pdbx_description
1 polymer ?
#
loop_
_entity_poly.entity_id
_entity_poly.type
_entity_poly.pdbx_seq_one_letter_code
_entity_poly.pdbx_strand_id
1 'polypeptide(L)' 'EGVPEMIPDIQVEATFPDGTKLVTVHQPIV' A
#
# COMPACT_ATOMS: atom_id res chain seq x y z
N GLU A 1 12.94 16.41 4.14
CA GLU A 1 12.67 15.50 3.01
C GLU A 1 13.36 14.18 3.28
N GLY A 2 12.59 13.12 3.36
CA GLY A 2 13.05 11.75 3.46
C GLY A 2 12.17 10.84 2.62
N VAL A 3 12.49 9.55 2.66
CA VAL A 3 11.72 8.51 1.96
C VAL A 3 10.24 8.46 2.40
N PRO A 4 9.88 8.68 3.69
CA PRO A 4 8.47 8.69 4.10
C PRO A 4 7.62 9.74 3.39
N GLU A 5 8.16 10.94 3.13
CA GLU A 5 7.43 11.99 2.43
C GLU A 5 7.32 11.72 0.92
N MET A 6 8.19 10.87 0.36
CA MET A 6 8.17 10.50 -1.06
C MET A 6 7.16 9.39 -1.37
N ILE A 7 6.74 8.60 -0.37
CA ILE A 7 5.86 7.44 -0.56
C ILE A 7 4.65 7.59 0.38
N PRO A 8 3.63 8.36 -0.02
CA PRO A 8 2.45 8.61 0.80
C PRO A 8 1.53 7.39 0.90
N ASP A 9 1.52 6.55 -0.12
CA ASP A 9 0.77 5.32 -0.19
C ASP A 9 1.49 4.24 -1.02
N ILE A 10 1.10 2.99 -0.78
CA ILE A 10 1.46 1.84 -1.61
C ILE A 10 0.18 1.08 -1.94
N GLN A 11 0.05 0.65 -3.21
CA GLN A 11 -1.06 -0.19 -3.66
C GLN A 11 -0.56 -1.54 -4.18
N VAL A 12 -1.23 -2.62 -3.77
CA VAL A 12 -0.91 -3.99 -4.18
C VAL A 12 -2.18 -4.78 -4.44
N GLU A 13 -2.20 -5.53 -5.55
CA GLU A 13 -3.22 -6.55 -5.77
C GLU A 13 -2.78 -7.88 -5.15
N ALA A 14 -3.68 -8.49 -4.37
CA ALA A 14 -3.45 -9.80 -3.80
C ALA A 14 -4.71 -10.66 -3.93
N THR A 15 -4.51 -11.97 -4.05
CA THR A 15 -5.61 -12.94 -4.03
C THR A 15 -5.99 -13.25 -2.59
N PHE A 16 -7.20 -12.85 -2.21
CA PHE A 16 -7.84 -13.23 -0.95
C PHE A 16 -8.76 -14.44 -1.18
N PRO A 17 -9.21 -15.14 -0.11
CA PRO A 17 -10.12 -16.28 -0.24
C PRO A 17 -11.42 -15.98 -1.00
N ASP A 18 -11.84 -14.72 -1.06
CA ASP A 18 -13.04 -14.23 -1.73
C ASP A 18 -12.74 -13.50 -3.06
N GLY A 19 -11.50 -13.56 -3.55
CA GLY A 19 -11.08 -13.01 -4.84
C GLY A 19 -9.91 -12.03 -4.77
N THR A 20 -9.49 -11.53 -5.93
CA THR A 20 -8.43 -10.52 -6.01
C THR A 20 -8.94 -9.17 -5.52
N LYS A 21 -8.16 -8.52 -4.67
CA LYS A 21 -8.47 -7.18 -4.15
C LYS A 21 -7.26 -6.27 -4.30
N LEU A 22 -7.53 -5.00 -4.56
CA LEU A 22 -6.57 -3.91 -4.46
C LEU A 22 -6.51 -3.45 -3.00
N VAL A 23 -5.35 -3.59 -2.38
CA VAL A 23 -5.05 -3.08 -1.03
C VAL A 23 -4.29 -1.78 -1.16
N THR A 24 -4.72 -0.75 -0.42
CA THR A 24 -4.00 0.52 -0.30
C THR A 24 -3.52 0.68 1.14
N VAL A 25 -2.22 0.92 1.33
CA VAL A 25 -1.62 1.19 2.63
C VAL A 25 -1.25 2.67 2.67
N HIS A 26 -1.86 3.40 3.60
CA HIS A 26 -1.55 4.81 3.83
C HIS A 26 -0.38 4.94 4.80
N GLN A 27 0.56 5.84 4.50
CA GLN A 27 1.76 6.10 5.31
C GLN A 27 2.53 4.82 5.66
N PRO A 28 3.05 4.10 4.64
CA PRO A 28 3.64 2.77 4.84
C PRO A 28 5.01 2.78 5.54
N ILE A 29 5.65 3.93 5.71
CA ILE A 29 6.99 4.09 6.29
C ILE A 29 6.93 5.02 7.50
N VAL A 30 7.46 4.58 8.64
CA VAL A 30 7.55 5.30 9.94
C VAL A 30 8.98 5.58 10.37
#